data_AF-A0A4V5NE04-F1
#
_entry.id   AF-A0A4V5NE04-F1
#
_cell.length_a   1.000
_cell.length_b   1.000
_cell.length_c   1.000
_cell.angle_alpha   90.00
_cell.angle_beta   90.00
_cell.angle_gamma   90.00
#
_symmetry.space_group_name_H-M   'P 1'
#
loop_
_entity.id
_entity.type
_entity.pdbx_description
1 polymer ?
#
loop_
_entity_poly.entity_id
_entity_poly.type
_entity_poly.pdbx_seq_one_letter_code
_entity_poly.pdbx_strand_id
1 'polypeptide(L)'
;MDAFQQLQLREAQVKPRFLFRAASDQSRGVNTAFRIDPLALPNGEYHQCLGTMTWPVARSMLEKHLKWDYSYASEFSSWSVSLLWVLTHAVRKTTVHLGHVANANIKVYVLDTQAIDVTRVHRARNLVDLFGLKNISNIETYSQGEYLIHGRLQDVDGFKAVRLGQLITAGLYKKFPGLMPRSTEREYKLYCRVQELRFAYSNVLDVCPGITSSYRQLGSCFGESWEAFMTLAFVSIRHRETGTAATDMLLADFQVNGVDTGLRLAGDDGEPENETCQANYGYDFASAGWDTDDEAEESNRSDDMIKQLEGDW
;
A
#
# COMPACT_ATOMS: atom_id res chain seq x y z
N MET A 1 23.95 -12.49 -11.34
CA MET A 1 23.90 -11.08 -11.76
C MET A 1 25.33 -10.58 -11.89
N ASP A 2 25.65 -9.77 -12.90
CA ASP A 2 26.99 -9.17 -13.02
C ASP A 2 27.14 -7.89 -12.16
N ALA A 3 28.37 -7.39 -12.04
CA ALA A 3 28.67 -6.22 -11.19
C ALA A 3 27.97 -4.93 -11.67
N PHE A 4 27.75 -4.79 -12.99
CA PHE A 4 27.08 -3.63 -13.57
C PHE A 4 25.59 -3.66 -13.22
N GLN A 5 24.96 -4.82 -13.37
CA GLN A 5 23.58 -5.07 -12.97
C GLN A 5 23.34 -4.85 -11.46
N GLN A 6 24.31 -5.23 -10.61
CA GLN A 6 24.25 -4.95 -9.17
C GLN A 6 24.38 -3.46 -8.85
N LEU A 7 25.14 -2.69 -9.64
CA LEU A 7 25.25 -1.24 -9.48
C LEU A 7 23.93 -0.57 -9.85
N GLN A 8 23.34 -0.95 -10.99
CA GLN A 8 22.05 -0.41 -11.42
C GLN A 8 20.92 -0.70 -10.41
N LEU A 9 20.92 -1.89 -9.78
CA LEU A 9 19.97 -2.19 -8.70
C LEU A 9 20.13 -1.27 -7.50
N ARG A 10 21.35 -0.88 -7.13
CA ARG A 10 21.59 0.05 -6.01
C ARG A 10 21.18 1.47 -6.37
N GLU A 11 21.50 1.92 -7.58
CA GLU A 11 21.11 3.25 -8.06
C GLU A 11 19.58 3.39 -8.19
N ALA A 12 18.89 2.28 -8.44
CA ALA A 12 17.43 2.19 -8.45
C ALA A 12 16.77 2.24 -7.05
N GLN A 13 17.53 2.25 -5.95
CA GLN A 13 16.96 2.23 -4.60
C GLN A 13 16.67 3.64 -4.10
N VAL A 14 15.38 3.99 -4.07
CA VAL A 14 14.86 5.09 -3.26
C VAL A 14 14.18 4.45 -2.05
N LYS A 15 14.56 4.86 -0.84
CA LYS A 15 14.05 4.27 0.41
C LYS A 15 13.26 5.32 1.21
N PRO A 16 11.95 5.46 0.98
CA PRO A 16 11.08 6.27 1.82
C PRO A 16 11.15 5.78 3.26
N ARG A 17 11.11 6.70 4.24
CA ARG A 17 11.14 6.30 5.66
C ARG A 17 9.99 5.38 6.02
N PHE A 18 8.77 5.70 5.55
CA PHE A 18 7.58 4.92 5.86
C PHE A 18 6.95 4.36 4.59
N LEU A 19 6.50 3.11 4.70
CA LEU A 19 5.69 2.43 3.70
C LEU A 19 4.43 1.87 4.35
N PHE A 20 3.36 1.80 3.56
CA PHE A 20 2.05 1.35 3.99
C PHE A 20 1.59 0.16 3.15
N ARG A 21 0.76 -0.70 3.73
CA ARG A 21 0.16 -1.85 3.02
C ARG A 21 -1.22 -2.19 3.58
N ALA A 22 -2.08 -2.76 2.75
CA ALA A 22 -3.31 -3.40 3.19
C ALA A 22 -3.28 -4.88 2.79
N ALA A 23 -3.72 -5.76 3.69
CA ALA A 23 -3.86 -7.19 3.41
C ALA A 23 -5.03 -7.78 4.20
N SER A 24 -5.70 -8.78 3.62
CA SER A 24 -6.66 -9.67 4.26
C SER A 24 -6.06 -11.06 4.43
N ASP A 25 -6.73 -11.95 5.16
CA ASP A 25 -6.28 -13.34 5.31
C ASP A 25 -6.32 -14.13 3.99
N GLN A 26 -7.08 -13.65 2.99
CA GLN A 26 -7.11 -14.20 1.63
C GLN A 26 -5.99 -13.64 0.74
N SER A 27 -5.28 -12.60 1.19
CA SER A 27 -4.17 -12.04 0.41
C SER A 27 -3.00 -13.02 0.37
N ARG A 28 -2.31 -13.08 -0.76
CA ARG A 28 -1.18 -13.99 -0.99
C ARG A 28 -0.15 -13.99 0.15
N GLY A 29 0.30 -15.18 0.49
CA GLY A 29 1.28 -15.41 1.54
C GLY A 29 0.70 -15.26 2.95
N VAL A 30 1.56 -15.11 3.94
CA VAL A 30 1.17 -14.91 5.35
C VAL A 30 1.10 -13.41 5.63
N ASN A 31 -0.04 -12.92 6.13
CA ASN A 31 -0.24 -11.50 6.44
C ASN A 31 -0.84 -11.34 7.85
N THR A 32 0.03 -11.54 8.86
CA THR A 32 -0.33 -11.43 10.28
C THR A 32 0.28 -10.17 10.90
N ALA A 33 -0.15 -9.83 12.12
CA ALA A 33 0.41 -8.69 12.84
C ALA A 33 1.91 -8.82 13.20
N PHE A 34 2.47 -10.04 13.14
CA PHE A 34 3.84 -10.35 13.57
C PHE A 34 4.70 -10.95 12.46
N ARG A 35 4.11 -11.26 11.31
CA ARG A 35 4.79 -11.87 10.17
C ARG A 35 4.09 -11.50 8.87
N ILE A 36 4.89 -11.00 7.95
CA ILE A 36 4.53 -10.85 6.54
C ILE A 36 5.44 -11.77 5.76
N ASP A 37 4.88 -12.75 5.08
CA ASP A 37 5.64 -13.72 4.32
C ASP A 37 5.08 -13.75 2.90
N PRO A 38 5.83 -13.34 1.87
CA PRO A 38 5.36 -13.46 0.50
C PRO A 38 5.19 -14.95 0.13
N LEU A 39 4.61 -15.25 -1.03
CA LEU A 39 4.37 -16.64 -1.42
C LEU A 39 5.71 -17.32 -1.70
N ALA A 40 6.21 -18.08 -0.71
CA ALA A 40 7.52 -18.73 -0.75
C ALA A 40 7.69 -19.66 -1.96
N LEU A 41 8.95 -19.89 -2.34
CA LEU A 41 9.28 -20.99 -3.26
C LEU A 41 8.83 -22.34 -2.67
N PRO A 42 8.66 -23.40 -3.49
CA PRO A 42 8.18 -24.72 -3.03
C PRO A 42 8.95 -25.34 -1.85
N ASN A 43 10.19 -24.92 -1.61
CA ASN A 43 11.04 -25.35 -0.50
C ASN A 43 10.99 -24.41 0.74
N GLY A 44 10.20 -23.35 0.70
CA GLY A 44 10.13 -22.35 1.77
C GLY A 44 11.34 -21.42 1.87
N GLU A 45 12.27 -21.48 0.90
CA GLU A 45 13.48 -20.66 0.90
C GLU A 45 13.28 -19.38 0.09
N TYR A 46 13.95 -18.32 0.54
CA TYR A 46 14.05 -17.04 -0.16
C TYR A 46 15.49 -16.83 -0.60
N HIS A 47 15.66 -16.12 -1.70
CA HIS A 47 16.94 -15.51 -2.00
C HIS A 47 17.27 -14.48 -0.91
N GLN A 48 18.55 -14.26 -0.63
CA GLN A 48 18.95 -13.27 0.40
C GLN A 48 18.56 -11.86 -0.02
N CYS A 49 18.75 -11.54 -1.30
CA CYS A 49 18.30 -10.32 -1.94
C CYS A 49 18.17 -10.54 -3.45
N LEU A 50 17.52 -9.60 -4.15
CA LEU A 50 17.35 -9.65 -5.60
C LEU A 50 18.70 -9.78 -6.35
N GLY A 51 19.79 -9.22 -5.80
CA GLY A 51 21.13 -9.29 -6.40
C GLY A 51 21.76 -10.69 -6.40
N THR A 52 21.24 -11.62 -5.59
CA THR A 52 21.69 -13.02 -5.58
C THR A 52 20.99 -13.89 -6.62
N MET A 53 19.90 -13.40 -7.23
CA MET A 53 19.21 -14.10 -8.31
C MET A 53 19.96 -13.98 -9.65
N THR A 54 19.68 -14.91 -10.57
CA THR A 54 20.04 -14.69 -11.98
C THR A 54 19.10 -13.64 -12.58
N TRP A 55 19.61 -12.84 -13.52
CA TRP A 55 18.82 -11.78 -14.16
C TRP A 55 17.51 -12.28 -14.79
N PRO A 56 17.48 -13.41 -15.53
CA PRO A 56 16.23 -13.95 -16.08
C PRO A 56 15.22 -14.35 -15.01
N VAL A 57 15.67 -14.91 -13.88
CA VAL A 57 14.80 -15.30 -12.77
C VAL A 57 14.19 -14.07 -12.09
N ALA A 58 15.01 -13.07 -11.76
CA ALA A 58 14.55 -11.81 -11.17
C ALA A 58 13.53 -11.10 -12.07
N ARG A 59 13.83 -10.99 -13.37
CA ARG A 59 12.93 -10.39 -14.36
C ARG A 59 11.60 -11.13 -14.44
N SER A 60 11.63 -12.46 -14.55
CA SER A 60 10.39 -13.27 -14.67
C SER A 60 9.54 -13.17 -13.41
N MET A 61 10.14 -13.24 -12.23
CA MET A 61 9.43 -13.11 -10.96
C MET A 61 8.77 -11.74 -10.82
N LEU A 62 9.50 -10.66 -11.14
CA LEU A 62 8.97 -9.30 -11.11
C LEU A 62 7.82 -9.12 -12.10
N GLU A 63 7.97 -9.58 -13.34
CA GLU A 63 6.93 -9.48 -14.36
C GLU A 63 5.64 -10.18 -13.89
N LYS A 64 5.75 -11.41 -13.37
CA LYS A 64 4.61 -12.18 -12.85
C LYS A 64 3.98 -11.51 -11.63
N HIS A 65 4.80 -10.99 -10.72
CA HIS A 65 4.33 -10.25 -9.56
C HIS A 65 3.52 -9.01 -9.96
N LEU A 66 4.04 -8.20 -10.88
CA LEU A 66 3.39 -6.96 -11.33
C LEU A 66 2.17 -7.21 -12.24
N LYS A 67 2.10 -8.39 -12.87
CA LYS A 67 0.88 -8.88 -13.55
C LYS A 67 -0.15 -9.49 -12.61
N TRP A 68 0.16 -9.58 -11.31
CA TRP A 68 -0.69 -10.22 -10.31
C TRP A 68 -0.95 -11.71 -10.64
N ASP A 69 0.00 -12.36 -11.32
CA ASP A 69 -0.12 -13.77 -11.68
C ASP A 69 0.04 -14.65 -10.43
N TYR A 70 -1.10 -15.07 -9.88
CA TYR A 70 -1.18 -15.85 -8.64
C TYR A 70 -0.70 -17.29 -8.79
N SER A 71 -0.55 -17.79 -10.02
CA SER A 71 -0.05 -19.14 -10.28
C SER A 71 1.46 -19.28 -10.02
N TYR A 72 2.19 -18.16 -9.85
CA TYR A 72 3.64 -18.17 -9.61
C TYR A 72 4.02 -17.61 -8.24
N ALA A 73 4.92 -18.31 -7.56
CA ALA A 73 5.61 -17.82 -6.37
C ALA A 73 6.33 -16.49 -6.65
N SER A 74 6.30 -15.60 -5.67
CA SER A 74 6.95 -14.30 -5.72
C SER A 74 7.51 -14.03 -4.34
N GLU A 75 8.75 -13.59 -4.30
CA GLU A 75 9.44 -13.21 -3.06
C GLU A 75 9.18 -11.75 -2.67
N PHE A 76 8.24 -11.08 -3.35
CA PHE A 76 7.88 -9.69 -3.09
C PHE A 76 6.56 -9.56 -2.33
N SER A 77 6.54 -8.58 -1.43
CA SER A 77 5.31 -7.99 -0.92
C SER A 77 5.17 -6.55 -1.43
N SER A 78 3.94 -6.18 -1.83
CA SER A 78 3.64 -4.83 -2.35
C SER A 78 3.28 -3.86 -1.23
N TRP A 79 3.88 -2.68 -1.28
CA TRP A 79 3.74 -1.57 -0.36
C TRP A 79 3.57 -0.25 -1.12
N SER A 80 3.12 0.80 -0.46
CA SER A 80 2.97 2.13 -1.04
C SER A 80 3.42 3.22 -0.09
N VAL A 81 3.91 4.34 -0.63
CA VAL A 81 4.13 5.58 0.13
C VAL A 81 2.83 6.33 0.44
N SER A 82 1.72 5.98 -0.22
CA SER A 82 0.44 6.66 -0.06
C SER A 82 -0.46 5.91 0.92
N LEU A 83 -0.64 6.47 2.12
CA LEU A 83 -1.64 5.95 3.07
C LEU A 83 -3.06 6.02 2.49
N LEU A 84 -3.40 7.07 1.74
CA LEU A 84 -4.71 7.18 1.08
C LEU A 84 -4.95 6.00 0.15
N TRP A 85 -3.96 5.65 -0.68
CA TRP A 85 -4.05 4.50 -1.59
C TRP A 85 -4.32 3.20 -0.83
N VAL A 86 -3.58 2.98 0.25
CA VAL A 86 -3.70 1.78 1.08
C VAL A 86 -5.05 1.70 1.78
N LEU A 87 -5.57 2.82 2.29
CA LEU A 87 -6.90 2.85 2.90
C LEU A 87 -8.01 2.62 1.87
N THR A 88 -7.90 3.21 0.67
CA THR A 88 -8.83 2.94 -0.43
C THR A 88 -8.81 1.47 -0.82
N HIS A 89 -7.61 0.87 -0.92
CA HIS A 89 -7.47 -0.56 -1.20
C HIS A 89 -8.08 -1.43 -0.08
N ALA A 90 -7.83 -1.06 1.19
CA ALA A 90 -8.38 -1.76 2.35
C ALA A 90 -9.92 -1.75 2.33
N VAL A 91 -10.54 -0.60 2.02
CA VAL A 91 -11.98 -0.48 1.88
C VAL A 91 -12.50 -1.28 0.68
N ARG A 92 -11.83 -1.22 -0.47
CA ARG A 92 -12.20 -2.03 -1.65
C ARG A 92 -12.22 -3.53 -1.33
N LYS A 93 -11.27 -4.02 -0.53
CA LYS A 93 -11.29 -5.42 -0.07
C LYS A 93 -12.53 -5.76 0.76
N THR A 94 -13.20 -4.80 1.39
CA THR A 94 -14.44 -5.08 2.15
C THR A 94 -15.61 -5.43 1.24
N THR A 95 -15.67 -4.89 0.02
CA THR A 95 -16.77 -5.14 -0.91
C THR A 95 -16.63 -6.49 -1.60
N VAL A 96 -15.39 -6.92 -1.89
CA VAL A 96 -15.08 -8.29 -2.34
C VAL A 96 -15.52 -9.34 -1.31
N HIS A 97 -15.48 -9.02 -0.01
CA HIS A 97 -15.95 -9.90 1.06
C HIS A 97 -17.42 -9.66 1.48
N LEU A 98 -18.30 -9.32 0.53
CA LEU A 98 -19.73 -9.12 0.73
C LEU A 98 -20.09 -8.05 1.80
N GLY A 99 -19.24 -7.04 1.97
CA GLY A 99 -19.51 -5.88 2.82
C GLY A 99 -19.29 -6.09 4.32
N HIS A 100 -18.92 -7.29 4.77
CA HIS A 100 -18.70 -7.58 6.19
C HIS A 100 -17.24 -7.37 6.59
N VAL A 101 -16.88 -6.13 6.93
CA VAL A 101 -15.52 -5.75 7.40
C VAL A 101 -15.01 -6.64 8.55
N ALA A 102 -15.92 -7.07 9.44
CA ALA A 102 -15.59 -7.95 10.56
C ALA A 102 -15.13 -9.35 10.12
N ASN A 103 -15.66 -9.85 8.99
CA ASN A 103 -15.36 -11.19 8.48
C ASN A 103 -14.07 -11.20 7.63
N ALA A 104 -13.71 -10.05 7.03
CA ALA A 104 -12.59 -9.94 6.11
C ALA A 104 -11.19 -9.90 6.77
N ASN A 105 -11.11 -9.72 8.10
CA ASN A 105 -9.87 -9.54 8.87
C ASN A 105 -8.80 -8.66 8.17
N ILE A 106 -9.25 -7.58 7.54
CA ILE A 106 -8.39 -6.66 6.79
C ILE A 106 -7.52 -5.88 7.77
N LYS A 107 -6.22 -5.86 7.50
CA LYS A 107 -5.21 -5.17 8.30
C LYS A 107 -4.54 -4.09 7.46
N VAL A 108 -4.30 -2.95 8.07
CA VAL A 108 -3.50 -1.85 7.55
C VAL A 108 -2.16 -1.88 8.26
N TYR A 109 -1.09 -1.85 7.48
CA TYR A 109 0.29 -1.95 7.94
C TYR A 109 1.02 -0.64 7.71
N VAL A 110 1.95 -0.33 8.61
CA VAL A 110 3.00 0.67 8.44
C VAL A 110 4.35 -0.01 8.71
N LEU A 111 5.36 0.31 7.91
CA LEU A 111 6.73 -0.17 8.03
C LEU A 111 7.67 1.03 8.12
N ASP A 112 8.54 1.06 9.13
CA ASP A 112 9.70 1.94 9.14
C ASP A 112 10.82 1.23 8.40
N THR A 113 11.11 1.72 7.20
CA THR A 113 12.10 1.06 6.35
C THR A 113 13.50 1.15 6.97
N GLN A 114 13.77 2.10 7.87
CA GLN A 114 15.08 2.19 8.54
C GLN A 114 15.39 0.99 9.43
N ALA A 115 14.35 0.25 9.86
CA ALA A 115 14.51 -0.98 10.63
C ALA A 115 14.95 -2.19 9.79
N ILE A 116 14.92 -2.09 8.45
CA ILE A 116 15.31 -3.18 7.55
C ILE A 116 16.45 -2.79 6.61
N ASP A 117 17.14 -3.81 6.10
CA ASP A 117 18.21 -3.63 5.13
C ASP A 117 17.71 -2.93 3.85
N VAL A 118 18.44 -1.91 3.40
CA VAL A 118 18.14 -1.14 2.17
C VAL A 118 18.05 -2.03 0.93
N THR A 119 18.81 -3.13 0.90
CA THR A 119 18.84 -4.09 -0.20
C THR A 119 17.52 -4.82 -0.42
N ARG A 120 16.58 -4.71 0.52
CA ARG A 120 15.26 -5.35 0.47
C ARG A 120 14.16 -4.44 -0.07
N VAL A 121 14.39 -3.14 -0.19
CA VAL A 121 13.38 -2.15 -0.57
C VAL A 121 13.63 -1.69 -2.00
N HIS A 122 12.64 -1.88 -2.87
CA HIS A 122 12.77 -1.50 -4.27
C HIS A 122 11.55 -0.70 -4.74
N ARG A 123 11.77 0.43 -5.41
CA ARG A 123 10.68 1.14 -6.09
C ARG A 123 10.29 0.34 -7.35
N ALA A 124 9.02 -0.02 -7.48
CA ALA A 124 8.55 -0.88 -8.56
C ALA A 124 8.86 -0.29 -9.95
N ARG A 125 8.59 1.02 -10.14
CA ARG A 125 8.93 1.75 -11.37
C ARG A 125 10.40 1.62 -11.76
N ASN A 126 11.32 1.73 -10.80
CA ASN A 126 12.76 1.64 -11.09
C ASN A 126 13.14 0.22 -11.54
N LEU A 127 12.50 -0.82 -10.98
CA LEU A 127 12.70 -2.18 -11.44
C LEU A 127 12.08 -2.43 -12.83
N VAL A 128 10.90 -1.87 -13.11
CA VAL A 128 10.26 -1.93 -14.44
C VAL A 128 11.18 -1.35 -15.50
N ASP A 129 11.79 -0.20 -15.21
CA ASP A 129 12.76 0.46 -16.08
C ASP A 129 14.01 -0.41 -16.28
N LEU A 130 14.59 -0.88 -15.18
CA LEU A 130 15.80 -1.69 -15.17
C LEU A 130 15.65 -2.98 -15.96
N PHE A 131 14.52 -3.68 -15.79
CA PHE A 131 14.26 -4.95 -16.46
C PHE A 131 13.58 -4.79 -17.83
N GLY A 132 13.34 -3.56 -18.31
CA GLY A 132 12.73 -3.31 -19.62
C GLY A 132 11.32 -3.89 -19.74
N LEU A 133 10.47 -3.66 -18.73
CA LEU A 133 9.09 -4.14 -18.64
C LEU A 133 8.03 -3.09 -19.02
N LYS A 134 8.44 -1.87 -19.41
CA LYS A 134 7.55 -0.73 -19.73
C LYS A 134 6.49 -1.03 -20.79
N ASN A 135 6.83 -1.86 -21.78
CA ASN A 135 5.94 -2.14 -22.91
C ASN A 135 4.89 -3.22 -22.60
N ILE A 136 4.87 -3.75 -21.38
CA ILE A 136 3.90 -4.76 -20.96
C ILE A 136 2.66 -4.03 -20.44
N SER A 137 1.52 -4.29 -21.08
CA SER A 137 0.23 -3.71 -20.68
C SER A 137 -0.06 -3.94 -19.20
N ASN A 138 -0.71 -2.95 -18.58
CA ASN A 138 -1.12 -2.94 -17.16
C ASN A 138 0.02 -2.78 -16.14
N ILE A 139 1.26 -3.19 -16.42
CA ILE A 139 2.38 -3.07 -15.46
C ILE A 139 2.70 -1.61 -15.12
N GLU A 140 2.71 -0.72 -16.12
CA GLU A 140 3.10 0.68 -15.94
C GLU A 140 2.19 1.38 -14.91
N THR A 141 0.87 1.23 -15.03
CA THR A 141 -0.11 1.86 -14.14
C THR A 141 -0.01 1.36 -12.70
N TYR A 142 0.24 0.06 -12.49
CA TYR A 142 0.35 -0.51 -11.13
C TYR A 142 1.68 -0.17 -10.44
N SER A 143 2.75 0.01 -11.21
CA SER A 143 4.08 0.35 -10.68
C SER A 143 4.17 1.78 -10.10
N GLN A 144 3.19 2.63 -10.39
CA GLN A 144 3.14 4.01 -9.90
C GLN A 144 2.86 4.07 -8.40
N GLY A 145 3.86 4.48 -7.62
CA GLY A 145 3.74 4.61 -6.16
C GLY A 145 3.83 3.29 -5.39
N GLU A 146 4.16 2.19 -6.07
CA GLU A 146 4.41 0.88 -5.49
C GLU A 146 5.89 0.70 -5.11
N TYR A 147 6.10 0.09 -3.96
CA TYR A 147 7.38 -0.39 -3.47
C TYR A 147 7.29 -1.88 -3.18
N LEU A 148 8.31 -2.63 -3.58
CA LEU A 148 8.42 -4.05 -3.36
C LEU A 148 9.41 -4.31 -2.24
N ILE A 149 8.95 -5.03 -1.22
CA ILE A 149 9.81 -5.54 -0.15
C ILE A 149 10.13 -7.00 -0.45
N HIS A 150 11.42 -7.31 -0.55
CA HIS A 150 11.93 -8.64 -0.82
C HIS A 150 12.03 -9.49 0.47
N GLY A 151 11.56 -10.73 0.37
CA GLY A 151 11.59 -11.73 1.44
C GLY A 151 10.60 -11.46 2.58
N ARG A 152 10.71 -12.27 3.64
CA ARG A 152 9.82 -12.23 4.81
C ARG A 152 10.12 -11.09 5.78
N LEU A 153 9.10 -10.46 6.35
CA LEU A 153 9.21 -9.57 7.49
C LEU A 153 8.68 -10.26 8.76
N GLN A 154 9.36 -10.04 9.86
CA GLN A 154 9.02 -10.52 11.20
C GLN A 154 8.80 -9.35 12.15
N ASP A 155 8.25 -9.61 13.34
CA ASP A 155 7.91 -8.59 14.34
C ASP A 155 9.08 -7.63 14.67
N VAL A 156 10.32 -8.12 14.57
CA VAL A 156 11.54 -7.34 14.79
C VAL A 156 11.87 -6.34 13.66
N ASP A 157 11.25 -6.48 12.50
CA ASP A 157 11.54 -5.69 11.29
C ASP A 157 10.81 -4.33 11.25
N GLY A 158 10.39 -3.81 12.41
CA GLY A 158 9.92 -2.43 12.55
C GLY A 158 8.63 -2.11 11.79
N PHE A 159 7.69 -3.05 11.72
CA PHE A 159 6.34 -2.80 11.18
C PHE A 159 5.26 -2.94 12.25
N LYS A 160 4.11 -2.34 11.99
CA LYS A 160 2.92 -2.45 12.82
C LYS A 160 1.70 -2.70 11.96
N ALA A 161 0.78 -3.54 12.45
CA ALA A 161 -0.50 -3.81 11.83
C ALA A 161 -1.66 -3.41 12.76
N VAL A 162 -2.73 -2.87 12.17
CA VAL A 162 -4.00 -2.61 12.86
C VAL A 162 -5.16 -3.12 12.01
N ARG A 163 -6.24 -3.57 12.63
CA ARG A 163 -7.43 -3.99 11.85
C ARG A 163 -8.14 -2.76 11.30
N LEU A 164 -8.62 -2.82 10.06
CA LEU A 164 -9.41 -1.74 9.45
C LEU A 164 -10.62 -1.37 10.32
N GLY A 165 -11.29 -2.37 10.92
CA GLY A 165 -12.39 -2.15 11.85
C GLY A 165 -12.03 -1.25 13.05
N GLN A 166 -10.80 -1.36 13.59
CA GLN A 166 -10.36 -0.50 14.68
C GLN A 166 -10.22 0.96 14.24
N LEU A 167 -9.69 1.19 13.02
CA LEU A 167 -9.61 2.53 12.44
C LEU A 167 -11.00 3.12 12.20
N ILE A 168 -11.95 2.30 11.73
CA ILE A 168 -13.34 2.72 11.55
C ILE A 168 -13.95 3.13 12.88
N THR A 169 -13.81 2.32 13.94
CA THR A 169 -14.28 2.64 15.29
C THR A 169 -13.63 3.92 15.85
N ALA A 170 -12.35 4.13 15.56
CA ALA A 170 -11.62 5.36 15.92
C ALA A 170 -11.99 6.59 15.06
N GLY A 171 -12.94 6.46 14.14
CA GLY A 171 -13.51 7.58 13.40
C GLY A 171 -12.95 7.79 11.99
N LEU A 172 -12.37 6.76 11.35
CA LEU A 172 -11.81 6.87 9.98
C LEU A 172 -12.80 7.50 9.00
N TYR A 173 -14.04 6.99 8.94
CA TYR A 173 -15.07 7.52 8.05
C TYR A 173 -15.62 8.89 8.48
N LYS A 174 -15.54 9.23 9.77
CA LYS A 174 -15.88 10.59 10.23
C LYS A 174 -14.88 11.61 9.71
N LYS A 175 -13.59 11.24 9.62
CA LYS A 175 -12.52 12.11 9.13
C LYS A 175 -12.40 12.12 7.62
N PHE A 176 -12.66 10.97 6.99
CA PHE A 176 -12.54 10.75 5.55
C PHE A 176 -13.82 10.09 5.04
N PRO A 177 -14.95 10.82 4.97
CA PRO A 177 -16.24 10.24 4.57
C PRO A 177 -16.21 9.68 3.14
N GLY A 178 -15.37 10.26 2.28
CA GLY A 178 -15.09 9.72 0.95
C GLY A 178 -14.56 8.28 0.97
N LEU A 179 -13.92 7.80 2.03
CA LEU A 179 -13.46 6.41 2.12
C LEU A 179 -14.58 5.39 2.37
N MET A 180 -15.82 5.80 2.63
CA MET A 180 -16.92 4.84 2.80
C MET A 180 -17.13 4.01 1.51
N PRO A 181 -17.37 2.70 1.62
CA PRO A 181 -17.65 1.85 0.46
C PRO A 181 -18.81 2.39 -0.38
N ARG A 182 -18.73 2.26 -1.70
CA ARG A 182 -19.79 2.66 -2.64
C ARG A 182 -20.13 1.50 -3.55
N SER A 183 -21.41 1.22 -3.77
CA SER A 183 -21.88 0.14 -4.65
C SER A 183 -21.73 0.44 -6.15
N THR A 184 -20.67 1.14 -6.59
CA THR A 184 -20.50 1.57 -7.99
C THR A 184 -19.30 0.91 -8.65
N GLU A 185 -19.40 0.71 -9.97
CA GLU A 185 -18.34 0.11 -10.80
C GLU A 185 -16.99 0.85 -10.71
N ARG A 186 -17.00 2.16 -10.40
CA ARG A 186 -15.79 2.96 -10.17
C ARG A 186 -14.97 2.50 -8.97
N GLU A 187 -15.56 1.79 -8.02
CA GLU A 187 -14.84 1.23 -6.87
C GLU A 187 -13.89 0.09 -7.27
N TYR A 188 -14.18 -0.62 -8.37
CA TYR A 188 -13.30 -1.68 -8.88
C TYR A 188 -11.94 -1.12 -9.37
N LYS A 189 -11.96 0.09 -9.96
CA LYS A 189 -10.75 0.78 -10.45
C LYS A 189 -10.08 1.61 -9.34
N LEU A 190 -9.25 0.94 -8.54
CA LEU A 190 -8.50 1.53 -7.41
C LEU A 190 -7.83 2.87 -7.75
N TYR A 191 -7.10 2.95 -8.87
CA TYR A 191 -6.42 4.18 -9.28
C TYR A 191 -7.40 5.35 -9.47
N CYS A 192 -8.48 5.15 -10.22
CA CYS A 192 -9.50 6.17 -10.44
C CYS A 192 -10.10 6.64 -9.12
N ARG A 193 -10.39 5.70 -8.21
CA ARG A 193 -10.95 6.03 -6.91
C ARG A 193 -10.00 6.86 -6.05
N VAL A 194 -8.71 6.55 -6.06
CA VAL A 194 -7.70 7.35 -5.34
C VAL A 194 -7.61 8.77 -5.92
N GLN A 195 -7.65 8.93 -7.24
CA GLN A 195 -7.62 10.26 -7.86
C GLN A 195 -8.87 11.09 -7.52
N GLU A 196 -10.06 10.49 -7.51
CA GLU A 196 -11.29 11.16 -7.04
C GLU A 196 -11.16 11.64 -5.59
N LEU A 197 -10.57 10.81 -4.71
CA LEU A 197 -10.37 11.16 -3.30
C LEU A 197 -9.31 12.24 -3.11
N ARG A 198 -8.21 12.19 -3.86
CA ARG A 198 -7.21 13.27 -3.88
C ARG A 198 -7.85 14.60 -4.27
N PHE A 199 -8.69 14.60 -5.30
CA PHE A 199 -9.44 15.79 -5.68
C PHE A 199 -10.40 16.23 -4.58
N ALA A 200 -11.17 15.31 -3.98
CA ALA A 200 -12.10 15.64 -2.91
C ALA A 200 -11.42 16.17 -1.63
N TYR A 201 -10.16 15.76 -1.39
CA TYR A 201 -9.33 16.20 -0.27
C TYR A 201 -8.32 17.29 -0.66
N SER A 202 -8.46 17.88 -1.85
CA SER A 202 -7.58 18.93 -2.35
C SER A 202 -7.82 20.30 -1.72
N ASN A 203 -8.98 20.50 -1.07
CA ASN A 203 -9.24 21.70 -0.29
C ASN A 203 -8.18 21.81 0.80
N VAL A 204 -7.46 22.94 0.80
CA VAL A 204 -6.42 23.26 1.80
C VAL A 204 -7.02 23.08 3.19
N LEU A 205 -6.43 22.17 3.94
CA LEU A 205 -6.72 22.00 5.35
C LEU A 205 -6.18 23.23 6.08
N ASP A 206 -7.08 24.02 6.66
CA ASP A 206 -6.71 25.09 7.56
C ASP A 206 -6.05 24.45 8.80
N VAL A 207 -4.72 24.56 8.87
CA VAL A 207 -3.97 24.02 10.00
C VAL A 207 -4.25 24.94 11.17
N CYS A 208 -4.90 24.42 12.20
CA CYS A 208 -5.23 25.17 13.41
C CYS A 208 -4.83 24.37 14.66
N PRO A 209 -4.61 25.04 15.81
CA PRO A 209 -4.33 24.35 17.06
C PRO A 209 -5.39 23.28 17.38
N GLY A 210 -4.95 22.08 17.78
CA GLY A 210 -5.83 20.95 18.07
C GLY A 210 -6.19 20.09 16.86
N ILE A 211 -5.70 20.42 15.65
CA ILE A 211 -5.91 19.57 14.48
C ILE A 211 -5.34 18.18 14.70
N THR A 212 -4.15 18.05 15.29
CA THR A 212 -3.51 16.76 15.57
C THR A 212 -4.30 15.98 16.61
N SER A 213 -4.77 16.63 17.67
CA SER A 213 -5.66 16.04 18.69
C SER A 213 -6.91 15.43 18.05
N SER A 214 -7.42 16.06 16.99
CA SER A 214 -8.59 15.58 16.27
C SER A 214 -8.33 14.27 15.51
N TYR A 215 -7.09 13.99 15.08
CA TYR A 215 -6.67 12.76 14.39
C TYR A 215 -5.95 11.75 15.30
N ARG A 216 -5.59 12.15 16.53
CA ARG A 216 -4.81 11.36 17.48
C ARG A 216 -5.40 9.96 17.69
N GLN A 217 -6.72 9.86 17.84
CA GLN A 217 -7.41 8.57 18.03
C GLN A 217 -7.10 7.55 16.92
N LEU A 218 -6.93 8.00 15.67
CA LEU A 218 -6.53 7.11 14.56
C LEU A 218 -5.07 6.69 14.66
N GLY A 219 -4.18 7.60 15.10
CA GLY A 219 -2.77 7.29 15.33
C GLY A 219 -2.58 6.31 16.49
N SER A 220 -3.30 6.51 17.60
CA SER A 220 -3.22 5.68 18.81
C SER A 220 -3.58 4.20 18.54
N CYS A 221 -4.35 3.90 17.48
CA CYS A 221 -4.61 2.52 17.07
C CYS A 221 -3.32 1.72 16.80
N PHE A 222 -2.24 2.39 16.39
CA PHE A 222 -0.95 1.76 16.09
C PHE A 222 -0.04 1.60 17.32
N GLY A 223 -0.48 2.10 18.49
CA GLY A 223 0.28 2.07 19.74
C GLY A 223 1.19 3.28 19.91
N GLU A 224 1.71 3.45 21.13
CA GLU A 224 2.41 4.64 21.60
C GLU A 224 3.62 5.00 20.72
N SER A 225 4.43 4.02 20.31
CA SER A 225 5.62 4.25 19.48
C SER A 225 5.32 4.71 18.05
N TRP A 226 4.09 4.50 17.57
CA TRP A 226 3.66 4.84 16.20
C TRP A 226 2.67 6.00 16.16
N GLU A 227 2.12 6.39 17.30
CA GLU A 227 0.99 7.32 17.40
C GLU A 227 1.27 8.62 16.65
N ALA A 228 2.36 9.30 16.96
CA ALA A 228 2.68 10.59 16.36
C ALA A 228 2.87 10.49 14.83
N PHE A 229 3.63 9.49 14.37
CA PHE A 229 3.86 9.26 12.95
C PHE A 229 2.55 9.00 12.20
N MET A 230 1.71 8.13 12.75
CA MET A 230 0.47 7.74 12.10
C MET A 230 -0.56 8.85 12.14
N THR A 231 -0.66 9.63 13.22
CA THR A 231 -1.51 10.82 13.22
C THR A 231 -1.08 11.82 12.17
N LEU A 232 0.22 12.12 12.04
CA LEU A 232 0.73 12.99 10.97
C LEU A 232 0.43 12.42 9.59
N ALA A 233 0.57 11.10 9.40
CA ALA A 233 0.22 10.43 8.14
C ALA A 233 -1.27 10.54 7.80
N PHE A 234 -2.16 10.45 8.79
CA PHE A 234 -3.59 10.70 8.58
C PHE A 234 -3.85 12.17 8.22
N VAL A 235 -3.25 13.12 8.94
CA VAL A 235 -3.39 14.55 8.63
C VAL A 235 -2.94 14.83 7.19
N SER A 236 -1.84 14.22 6.73
CA SER A 236 -1.30 14.40 5.38
C SER A 236 -2.13 13.80 4.26
N ILE A 237 -3.20 13.06 4.54
CA ILE A 237 -4.15 12.63 3.50
C ILE A 237 -4.87 13.84 2.88
N ARG A 238 -5.06 14.91 3.66
CA ARG A 238 -5.63 16.16 3.15
C ARG A 238 -4.54 17.06 2.60
N HIS A 239 -4.87 17.78 1.54
CA HIS A 239 -3.98 18.81 1.00
C HIS A 239 -3.74 19.89 2.06
N ARG A 240 -2.49 20.35 2.14
CA ARG A 240 -2.06 21.41 3.05
C ARG A 240 -1.27 22.43 2.25
N GLU A 241 -1.22 23.67 2.71
CA GLU A 241 -0.25 24.63 2.17
C GLU A 241 1.16 24.06 2.38
N THR A 242 1.93 23.98 1.29
CA THR A 242 3.31 23.56 1.30
C THR A 242 4.16 24.72 1.83
N GLY A 243 4.38 24.73 3.15
CA GLY A 243 5.19 25.73 3.84
C GLY A 243 5.80 25.18 5.11
N THR A 244 6.99 25.67 5.46
CA THR A 244 7.66 25.32 6.72
C THR A 244 6.78 25.65 7.92
N ALA A 245 6.08 26.78 7.90
CA ALA A 245 5.17 27.21 8.97
C ALA A 245 4.03 26.21 9.28
N ALA A 246 3.38 25.65 8.25
CA ALA A 246 2.31 24.65 8.44
C ALA A 246 2.86 23.34 9.02
N THR A 247 4.07 22.96 8.61
CA THR A 247 4.77 21.77 9.11
C THR A 247 5.24 21.97 10.56
N ASP A 248 5.84 23.11 10.86
CA ASP A 248 6.31 23.49 12.18
C ASP A 248 5.13 23.60 13.16
N MET A 249 3.98 24.11 12.71
CA MET A 249 2.78 24.18 13.54
C MET A 249 2.18 22.80 13.82
N LEU A 250 2.20 21.87 12.87
CA LEU A 250 1.79 20.48 13.11
C LEU A 250 2.72 19.76 14.10
N LEU A 251 4.03 19.99 13.99
CA LEU A 251 5.01 19.43 14.92
C LEU A 251 4.88 20.06 16.31
N ALA A 252 4.64 21.38 16.40
CA ALA A 252 4.43 22.08 17.65
C ALA A 252 3.12 21.65 18.34
N ASP A 253 2.02 21.50 17.58
CA ASP A 253 0.75 20.96 18.10
C ASP A 253 0.93 19.53 18.64
N PHE A 254 1.87 18.77 18.08
CA PHE A 254 2.26 17.45 18.59
C PHE A 254 3.11 17.52 19.86
N GLN A 255 4.11 18.41 19.91
CA GLN A 255 5.00 18.56 21.06
C GLN A 255 4.30 19.14 22.29
N VAL A 256 3.33 20.05 22.10
CA VAL A 256 2.47 20.57 23.17
C VAL A 256 1.65 19.45 23.82
N ASN A 257 1.42 18.35 23.10
CA ASN A 257 0.74 17.15 23.58
C ASN A 257 1.69 16.05 24.12
N GLY A 258 2.99 16.36 24.30
CA GLY A 258 3.92 15.55 25.09
C GLY A 258 4.71 14.46 24.36
N VAL A 259 4.83 14.50 23.03
CA VAL A 259 5.59 13.49 22.25
C VAL A 259 6.80 14.13 21.56
N ASP A 260 8.01 13.72 21.92
CA ASP A 260 9.24 14.10 21.20
C ASP A 260 9.43 13.20 19.98
N THR A 261 9.36 13.77 18.78
CA THR A 261 9.14 13.01 17.54
C THR A 261 10.42 12.66 16.77
N GLY A 262 11.57 13.29 17.09
CA GLY A 262 12.85 13.06 16.38
C GLY A 262 12.77 13.18 14.84
N LEU A 263 11.71 13.84 14.32
CA LEU A 263 11.33 13.86 12.91
C LEU A 263 11.99 15.04 12.21
N ARG A 264 13.03 14.76 11.41
CA ARG A 264 13.40 15.64 10.28
C ARG A 264 12.70 15.12 9.04
N LEU A 265 11.67 15.85 8.58
CA LEU A 265 11.02 15.57 7.31
C LEU A 265 11.95 16.03 6.18
N ALA A 266 12.31 15.10 5.29
CA ALA A 266 12.90 15.47 4.01
C ALA A 266 11.83 16.22 3.20
N GLY A 267 12.24 17.28 2.50
CA GLY A 267 11.36 18.05 1.64
C GLY A 267 10.66 17.13 0.64
N ASP A 268 9.35 17.29 0.56
CA ASP A 268 8.48 16.66 -0.42
C ASP A 268 8.92 17.13 -1.82
N ASP A 269 9.47 16.22 -2.62
CA ASP A 269 9.75 16.41 -4.04
C ASP A 269 8.53 16.01 -4.90
N GLY A 270 7.33 16.00 -4.30
CA GLY A 270 6.04 15.90 -4.97
C GLY A 270 5.79 17.04 -5.94
N GLU A 271 6.55 17.04 -7.04
CA GLU A 271 6.15 17.67 -8.29
C GLU A 271 4.71 17.21 -8.60
N PRO A 272 3.76 18.14 -8.81
CA PRO A 272 2.48 17.77 -9.36
C PRO A 272 2.74 17.24 -10.76
N GLU A 273 2.66 15.92 -10.95
CA GLU A 273 2.73 15.30 -12.27
C GLU A 273 1.57 15.84 -13.10
N ASN A 274 1.89 16.83 -13.92
CA ASN A 274 0.97 17.58 -14.75
C ASN A 274 0.69 16.75 -16.01
N GLU A 275 -0.05 15.65 -15.86
CA GLU A 275 -0.66 14.97 -16.99
C GLU A 275 -2.13 15.36 -17.06
N THR A 276 -2.42 16.26 -18.00
CA THR A 276 -3.76 16.61 -18.43
C THR A 276 -4.54 15.35 -18.77
N CYS A 277 -5.48 14.98 -17.91
CA CYS A 277 -6.60 14.15 -18.28
C CYS A 277 -7.49 14.97 -19.23
N GLN A 278 -7.09 15.10 -20.50
CA GLN A 278 -8.01 15.52 -21.54
C GLN A 278 -9.00 14.37 -21.73
N ALA A 279 -10.17 14.55 -21.12
CA ALA A 279 -11.36 13.79 -21.44
C ALA A 279 -11.74 14.03 -22.90
N ASN A 280 -11.16 13.25 -23.82
CA ASN A 280 -11.69 13.08 -25.16
C ASN A 280 -12.38 11.72 -25.25
N TYR A 281 -13.70 11.77 -25.08
CA TYR A 281 -14.63 10.73 -25.45
C TYR A 281 -14.49 10.40 -26.93
N GLY A 282 -14.29 9.12 -27.25
CA GLY A 282 -14.34 8.64 -28.63
C GLY A 282 -13.38 7.49 -28.93
N TYR A 283 -13.41 6.41 -28.15
CA TYR A 283 -12.87 5.13 -28.61
C TYR A 283 -13.88 4.03 -28.29
N ASP A 284 -14.21 3.26 -29.32
CA ASP A 284 -15.14 2.14 -29.31
C ASP A 284 -14.56 1.02 -28.45
N PHE A 285 -15.05 0.91 -27.21
CA PHE A 285 -14.52 0.04 -26.14
C PHE A 285 -15.04 -1.41 -26.23
N ALA A 286 -15.17 -1.96 -27.44
CA ALA A 286 -15.77 -3.28 -27.66
C ALA A 286 -14.76 -4.45 -27.77
N SER A 287 -13.47 -4.29 -27.43
CA SER A 287 -12.50 -5.38 -27.67
C SER A 287 -11.31 -5.52 -26.70
N ALA A 288 -11.25 -4.76 -25.61
CA ALA A 288 -10.32 -5.09 -24.54
C ALA A 288 -11.07 -5.96 -23.53
N GLY A 289 -10.74 -7.25 -23.49
CA GLY A 289 -11.26 -8.17 -22.47
C GLY A 289 -10.76 -7.71 -21.10
N TRP A 290 -11.64 -7.06 -20.35
CA TRP A 290 -11.50 -6.72 -18.95
C TRP A 290 -12.50 -7.58 -18.17
N ASP A 291 -12.12 -7.98 -16.95
CA ASP A 291 -12.89 -8.74 -15.94
C ASP A 291 -13.03 -10.26 -16.15
N THR A 292 -12.59 -11.03 -15.13
CA THR A 292 -13.31 -12.14 -14.45
C THR A 292 -12.43 -12.97 -13.48
N ASP A 293 -11.10 -12.92 -13.60
CA ASP A 293 -10.25 -13.93 -12.94
C ASP A 293 -10.06 -13.71 -11.42
N ASP A 294 -10.17 -12.45 -10.94
CA ASP A 294 -10.16 -12.14 -9.49
C ASP A 294 -11.38 -12.75 -8.76
N GLU A 295 -12.52 -12.92 -9.45
CA GLU A 295 -13.77 -13.43 -8.85
C GLU A 295 -13.89 -14.95 -8.98
N ALA A 296 -13.41 -15.54 -10.09
CA ALA A 296 -13.55 -16.97 -10.32
C ALA A 296 -12.76 -17.82 -9.31
N GLU A 297 -11.57 -17.39 -8.86
CA GLU A 297 -10.77 -18.18 -7.92
C GLU A 297 -11.01 -17.85 -6.43
N GLU A 298 -11.30 -16.59 -6.06
CA GLU A 298 -11.64 -16.22 -4.66
C GLU A 298 -13.08 -16.65 -4.28
N SER A 299 -14.02 -16.65 -5.23
CA SER A 299 -15.37 -17.23 -5.02
C SER A 299 -15.30 -18.75 -4.92
N ASN A 300 -14.56 -19.43 -5.80
CA ASN A 300 -14.41 -20.89 -5.75
C ASN A 300 -13.73 -21.37 -4.45
N ARG A 301 -12.75 -20.63 -3.92
CA ARG A 301 -12.14 -20.96 -2.61
C ARG A 301 -13.07 -20.73 -1.43
N SER A 302 -13.97 -19.75 -1.50
CA SER A 302 -14.95 -19.48 -0.45
C SER A 302 -16.05 -20.56 -0.43
N ASP A 303 -16.50 -21.02 -1.59
CA ASP A 303 -17.47 -22.11 -1.72
C ASP A 303 -16.91 -23.48 -1.31
N ASP A 304 -15.63 -23.77 -1.60
CA ASP A 304 -14.98 -25.00 -1.17
C ASP A 304 -14.75 -25.05 0.34
N MET A 305 -14.50 -23.90 0.98
CA MET A 305 -14.34 -23.81 2.43
C MET A 305 -15.67 -23.94 3.18
N ILE A 306 -16.78 -23.44 2.61
CA ILE A 306 -18.13 -23.64 3.15
C ILE A 306 -18.55 -25.11 3.05
N LYS A 307 -18.26 -25.78 1.93
CA LYS A 307 -18.54 -27.22 1.76
C LYS A 307 -17.71 -28.12 2.70
N GLN A 308 -16.49 -27.72 3.06
CA GLN A 308 -15.69 -28.45 4.06
C GLN A 308 -16.22 -28.31 5.48
N LEU A 309 -16.90 -27.21 5.82
CA LEU A 309 -17.46 -26.99 7.16
C LEU A 309 -18.87 -27.60 7.32
N GLU A 310 -19.58 -27.85 6.22
CA GLU A 310 -20.88 -28.54 6.22
C GLU A 310 -20.77 -30.08 6.16
N GLY A 311 -19.56 -30.62 6.00
CA GLY A 311 -19.30 -32.07 5.93
C GLY A 311 -18.93 -32.75 7.25
N ASP A 312 -18.75 -32.00 8.33
CA ASP A 312 -18.25 -32.50 9.64
C ASP A 312 -19.31 -32.42 10.77
N TRP A 313 -20.59 -32.57 10.44
CA TRP A 313 -21.67 -32.82 11.42
C TRP A 313 -22.51 -34.05 11.08
#